data_AF-A0A2A3HKS4-F1
#
_entry.id   AF-A0A2A3HKS4-F1
#
_cell.length_a   1.000
_cell.length_b   1.000
_cell.length_c   1.000
_cell.angle_alpha   90.00
_cell.angle_beta   90.00
_cell.angle_gamma   90.00
#
_symmetry.space_group_name_H-M   'P 1'
#
loop_
_entity.id
_entity.type
_entity.pdbx_description
1 polymer ?
#
loop_
_entity_poly.entity_id
_entity_poly.type
_entity_poly.pdbx_seq_one_letter_code
_entity_poly.pdbx_strand_id
1 'polypeptide(L)'
;MKLQDAFFAERNAAGSFALIGYSVPTSTNFTYAGAIAAANTATSATEKAWSANNLVKLNECTPGESGTPNWTIKVTPGAPTSAASAGITYEAKVGGTDGSCLSLTPNFTAIDGTID
;
A
#
# COMPACT_ATOMS: atom_id res chain seq x y z
N MET A 1 9.68 4.37 -0.78
CA MET A 1 9.12 3.37 -1.70
C MET A 1 9.84 3.59 -3.03
N LYS A 2 10.99 2.93 -3.26
CA LYS A 2 12.06 3.50 -4.14
C LYS A 2 11.62 3.80 -5.58
N LEU A 3 10.81 2.93 -6.20
CA LEU A 3 10.31 3.14 -7.57
C LEU A 3 9.36 4.33 -7.66
N GLN A 4 8.48 4.50 -6.67
CA GLN A 4 7.60 5.65 -6.63
C GLN A 4 8.38 6.95 -6.34
N ASP A 5 9.38 6.90 -5.47
CA ASP A 5 10.22 8.07 -5.16
C ASP A 5 10.93 8.56 -6.43
N ALA A 6 11.46 7.64 -7.25
CA ALA A 6 12.05 7.96 -8.55
C ALA A 6 11.01 8.52 -9.53
N PHE A 7 9.85 7.86 -9.67
CA PHE A 7 8.78 8.34 -10.54
C PHE A 7 8.28 9.74 -10.15
N PHE A 8 8.13 10.00 -8.85
CA PHE A 8 7.73 11.30 -8.35
C PHE A 8 8.80 12.36 -8.65
N ALA A 9 10.09 12.06 -8.51
CA ALA A 9 11.16 12.98 -8.88
C ALA A 9 11.13 13.37 -10.38
N GLU A 10 10.66 12.47 -11.25
CA GLU A 10 10.55 12.71 -12.69
C GLU A 10 9.22 13.37 -13.12
N ARG A 11 8.12 13.08 -12.41
CA ARG A 11 6.76 13.39 -12.87
C ARG A 11 5.95 14.27 -11.92
N ASN A 12 6.48 14.53 -10.73
CA ASN A 12 5.86 15.33 -9.68
C ASN A 12 4.43 14.86 -9.32
N ALA A 13 4.21 13.55 -9.38
CA ALA A 13 2.93 12.90 -9.14
C ALA A 13 3.13 11.46 -8.64
N ALA A 14 2.15 10.93 -7.91
CA ALA A 14 2.07 9.51 -7.61
C ALA A 14 1.65 8.71 -8.85
N GLY A 15 2.19 7.51 -9.05
CA GLY A 15 1.87 6.64 -10.17
C GLY A 15 1.13 5.37 -9.73
N SER A 16 0.43 4.73 -10.67
CA SER A 16 -0.04 3.36 -10.50
C SER A 16 1.14 2.38 -10.40
N PHE A 17 0.90 1.12 -10.00
CA PHE A 17 1.92 0.06 -10.06
C PHE A 17 2.59 -0.03 -11.45
N ALA A 18 1.78 0.01 -12.52
CA ALA A 18 2.27 -0.12 -13.88
C ALA A 18 3.15 1.08 -14.29
N LEU A 19 2.75 2.31 -13.96
CA LEU A 19 3.51 3.51 -14.33
C LEU A 19 4.84 3.64 -13.59
N ILE A 20 4.91 3.19 -12.32
CA ILE A 20 6.17 3.18 -11.57
C ILE A 20 7.08 2.00 -11.98
N GLY A 21 6.67 1.19 -12.95
CA GLY A 21 7.41 0.02 -13.40
C GLY A 21 7.39 -1.15 -12.42
N TYR A 22 6.44 -1.18 -11.47
CA TYR A 22 6.27 -2.29 -10.56
C TYR A 22 5.36 -3.36 -11.18
N SER A 23 5.93 -4.53 -11.48
CA SER A 23 5.16 -5.69 -11.91
C SER A 23 4.56 -6.39 -10.69
N VAL A 24 3.25 -6.24 -10.52
CA VAL A 24 2.52 -6.85 -9.40
C VAL A 24 2.58 -8.37 -9.52
N PRO A 25 3.04 -9.10 -8.48
CA PRO A 25 3.12 -10.55 -8.54
C PRO A 25 1.72 -11.17 -8.53
N THR A 26 1.55 -12.23 -9.30
CA THR A 26 0.40 -13.13 -9.13
C THR A 26 0.60 -13.93 -7.85
N SER A 27 -0.41 -13.96 -6.98
CA SER A 27 -0.32 -14.62 -5.67
C SER A 27 -1.59 -15.44 -5.41
N THR A 28 -1.41 -16.57 -4.74
CA THR A 28 -2.52 -17.41 -4.25
C THR A 28 -3.06 -16.96 -2.90
N ASN A 29 -2.30 -16.14 -2.17
CA ASN A 29 -2.64 -15.67 -0.83
C ASN A 29 -3.10 -14.22 -0.81
N PHE A 30 -2.73 -13.43 -1.82
CA PHE A 30 -3.02 -11.99 -1.86
C PHE A 30 -3.55 -11.56 -3.22
N THR A 31 -4.48 -10.62 -3.18
CA THR A 31 -4.81 -9.75 -4.30
C THR A 31 -4.21 -8.38 -4.06
N TYR A 32 -3.74 -7.76 -5.14
CA TYR A 32 -3.18 -6.42 -5.10
C TYR A 32 -4.01 -5.51 -5.99
N ALA A 33 -4.25 -4.30 -5.52
CA ALA A 33 -5.01 -3.30 -6.25
C ALA A 33 -4.50 -1.90 -5.90
N GLY A 34 -4.91 -0.90 -6.67
CA GLY A 34 -4.61 0.49 -6.37
C GLY A 34 -5.70 1.41 -6.88
N ALA A 35 -5.98 2.48 -6.13
CA ALA A 35 -6.94 3.51 -6.53
C ALA A 35 -6.45 4.34 -7.73
N ILE A 36 -5.13 4.38 -7.97
CA ILE A 36 -4.55 5.03 -9.15
C ILE A 36 -4.64 4.06 -10.33
N ALA A 37 -5.49 4.37 -11.31
CA ALA A 37 -5.69 3.54 -12.50
C ALA A 37 -4.37 3.32 -13.28
N ALA A 38 -4.25 2.19 -13.97
CA ALA A 38 -3.00 1.70 -14.53
C ALA A 38 -2.19 2.71 -15.38
N ALA A 39 -2.83 3.58 -16.14
CA ALA A 39 -2.17 4.60 -16.97
C ALA A 39 -2.21 6.02 -16.40
N ASN A 40 -2.63 6.19 -15.15
CA ASN A 40 -2.90 7.49 -14.55
C ASN A 40 -1.92 7.84 -13.43
N THR A 41 -1.82 9.14 -13.18
CA THR A 41 -1.08 9.71 -12.04
C THR A 41 -2.03 10.46 -11.11
N ALA A 42 -1.62 10.63 -9.85
CA ALA A 42 -2.32 11.47 -8.88
C ALA A 42 -1.40 12.59 -8.38
N THR A 43 -1.90 13.82 -8.38
CA THR A 43 -1.19 15.01 -7.86
C THR A 43 -1.69 15.44 -6.47
N SER A 44 -2.65 14.72 -5.92
CA SER A 44 -3.25 14.94 -4.61
C SER A 44 -3.22 13.67 -3.76
N ALA A 45 -3.52 13.82 -2.48
CA ALA A 45 -3.65 12.69 -1.57
C ALA A 45 -4.61 11.64 -2.15
N THR A 46 -4.16 10.39 -2.19
CA THR A 46 -4.93 9.26 -2.70
C THR A 46 -4.91 8.14 -1.68
N GLU A 47 -6.08 7.87 -1.09
CA GLU A 47 -6.27 6.72 -0.21
C GLU A 47 -6.19 5.42 -1.02
N LYS A 48 -5.63 4.36 -0.41
CA LYS A 48 -5.50 3.05 -1.05
C LYS A 48 -4.84 3.12 -2.43
N ALA A 49 -3.88 4.03 -2.59
CA ALA A 49 -3.11 4.18 -3.83
C ALA A 49 -2.46 2.85 -4.23
N TRP A 50 -2.02 2.09 -3.23
CA TRP A 50 -1.75 0.66 -3.33
C TRP A 50 -2.37 -0.08 -2.16
N SER A 51 -2.73 -1.32 -2.41
CA SER A 51 -3.32 -2.19 -1.42
C SER A 51 -2.97 -3.65 -1.68
N ALA A 52 -2.98 -4.42 -0.60
CA ALA A 52 -3.01 -5.87 -0.63
C ALA A 52 -4.19 -6.34 0.22
N ASN A 53 -4.87 -7.39 -0.23
CA ASN A 53 -5.90 -8.07 0.54
C ASN A 53 -5.62 -9.56 0.53
N ASN A 54 -5.71 -10.20 1.69
CA ASN A 54 -5.56 -11.64 1.79
C ASN A 54 -6.79 -12.34 1.21
N LEU A 55 -6.57 -13.44 0.50
CA LEU A 55 -7.61 -14.30 -0.07
C LEU A 55 -8.10 -15.36 0.92
N VAL A 56 -7.28 -15.65 1.93
CA VAL A 56 -7.54 -16.66 2.98
C VAL A 56 -7.23 -16.06 4.35
N LYS A 57 -7.82 -16.60 5.41
CA LYS A 57 -7.52 -16.18 6.79
C LYS A 57 -6.04 -16.42 7.08
N LEU A 58 -5.32 -15.37 7.51
CA LEU A 58 -3.91 -15.42 7.90
C LEU A 58 -3.82 -15.22 9.43
N ASN A 59 -3.57 -16.30 10.18
CA ASN A 59 -3.65 -16.30 11.64
C ASN A 59 -5.00 -15.72 12.11
N GLU A 60 -5.05 -14.50 12.66
CA GLU A 60 -6.29 -13.82 13.06
C GLU A 60 -6.82 -12.77 12.10
N CYS A 61 -6.15 -12.59 10.95
CA CYS A 61 -6.56 -11.63 9.94
C CYS A 61 -7.52 -12.28 8.94
N THR A 62 -8.81 -12.04 9.11
CA THR A 62 -9.84 -12.44 8.14
C THR A 62 -9.67 -11.64 6.84
N PRO A 63 -9.99 -12.21 5.67
CA PRO A 63 -10.00 -11.45 4.42
C PRO A 63 -10.82 -10.16 4.54
N GLY A 64 -10.24 -9.03 4.14
CA GLY A 64 -10.96 -7.77 4.07
C GLY A 64 -12.06 -7.83 3.02
N GLU A 65 -13.12 -7.05 3.18
CA GLU A 65 -14.20 -7.02 2.19
C GLU A 65 -13.76 -6.32 0.90
N SER A 66 -14.58 -6.45 -0.15
CA SER A 66 -14.36 -5.73 -1.40
C SER A 66 -14.34 -4.22 -1.14
N GLY A 67 -13.21 -3.58 -1.48
CA GLY A 67 -13.02 -2.15 -1.24
C GLY A 67 -12.50 -1.79 0.15
N THR A 68 -12.38 -2.73 1.11
CA THR A 68 -11.77 -2.52 2.43
C THR A 68 -10.58 -3.48 2.65
N PRO A 69 -9.54 -3.39 1.80
CA PRO A 69 -8.38 -4.28 1.91
C PRO A 69 -7.61 -4.08 3.23
N ASN A 70 -7.08 -5.18 3.75
CA ASN A 70 -6.38 -5.21 5.04
C ASN A 70 -5.00 -4.54 5.04
N TRP A 71 -4.37 -4.31 3.89
CA TRP A 71 -3.13 -3.52 3.85
C TRP A 71 -3.26 -2.45 2.80
N THR A 72 -3.09 -1.20 3.22
CA THR A 72 -3.22 -0.04 2.33
C THR A 72 -2.07 0.92 2.52
N ILE A 73 -1.68 1.55 1.43
CA ILE A 73 -0.76 2.67 1.42
C ILE A 73 -1.52 3.87 0.85
N LYS A 74 -1.64 4.92 1.65
CA LYS A 74 -2.00 6.25 1.18
C LYS A 74 -0.74 6.94 0.67
N VAL A 75 -0.87 7.65 -0.45
CA VAL A 75 0.16 8.56 -0.95
C VAL A 75 -0.31 9.99 -0.85
N THR A 76 0.60 10.88 -0.48
CA THR A 76 0.38 12.32 -0.59
C THR A 76 1.56 12.93 -1.33
N PRO A 77 1.41 13.16 -2.65
CA PRO A 77 2.37 13.96 -3.41
C PRO A 77 2.51 15.34 -2.77
N GLY A 78 3.73 15.80 -2.57
CA GLY A 78 3.99 17.18 -2.16
C GLY A 78 3.46 18.16 -3.22
N ALA A 79 3.13 19.39 -2.79
CA ALA A 79 2.69 20.41 -3.73
C ALA A 79 3.78 20.68 -4.79
N PRO A 80 3.41 20.95 -6.05
CA PRO A 80 4.35 21.37 -7.08
C PRO A 80 4.87 22.77 -6.75
N THR A 81 5.81 22.88 -5.81
CA THR A 81 6.59 24.10 -5.62
C THR A 81 7.77 24.05 -6.60
N SER A 82 8.22 25.19 -7.10
CA SER A 82 9.37 25.28 -8.02
C SER A 82 10.71 24.76 -7.46
N ALA A 83 10.71 24.15 -6.27
CA ALA A 83 11.85 23.51 -5.66
C ALA A 83 11.69 21.99 -5.73
N ALA A 84 12.75 21.30 -6.15
CA ALA A 84 12.92 19.84 -6.18
C ALA A 84 12.83 19.14 -4.80
N SER A 85 12.19 19.78 -3.82
CA SER A 85 12.17 19.43 -2.40
C SER A 85 10.79 18.99 -1.90
N ALA A 86 9.73 19.16 -2.68
CA ALA A 86 8.42 18.67 -2.29
C ALA A 86 8.42 17.14 -2.37
N GLY A 87 8.68 16.44 -1.27
CA GLY A 87 8.70 14.97 -1.26
C GLY A 87 7.30 14.37 -1.41
N ILE A 88 7.24 13.08 -1.73
CA ILE A 88 6.02 12.28 -1.61
C ILE A 88 6.01 11.59 -0.25
N THR A 89 4.88 11.63 0.46
CA THR A 89 4.71 10.93 1.74
C THR A 89 3.84 9.70 1.59
N TYR A 90 4.12 8.71 2.44
CA TYR A 90 3.43 7.42 2.46
C TYR A 90 2.91 7.15 3.86
N GLU A 91 1.65 6.77 3.96
CA GLU A 91 1.04 6.33 5.21
C GLU A 91 0.53 4.90 5.02
N ALA A 92 1.18 3.96 5.71
CA ALA A 92 0.76 2.57 5.71
C ALA A 92 -0.32 2.36 6.77
N LYS A 93 -1.40 1.68 6.40
CA LYS A 93 -2.44 1.25 7.32
C LYS A 93 -2.66 -0.25 7.18
N VAL A 94 -2.75 -0.90 8.33
CA VAL A 94 -3.23 -2.27 8.44
C VAL A 94 -4.68 -2.18 8.90
N GLY A 95 -5.57 -2.72 8.07
CA GLY A 95 -6.99 -2.87 8.31
C GLY A 95 -7.32 -4.27 8.80
N GLY A 96 -8.36 -4.31 9.60
CA GLY A 96 -9.06 -5.46 10.15
C GLY A 96 -10.11 -4.80 11.04
N THR A 97 -11.39 -5.11 10.87
CA THR A 97 -12.49 -4.49 11.64
C THR A 97 -12.27 -4.56 13.16
N ASP A 98 -11.43 -5.50 13.60
CA ASP A 98 -11.17 -5.80 15.01
C ASP A 98 -9.71 -5.60 15.42
N GLY A 99 -8.86 -5.00 14.58
CA GLY A 99 -7.43 -4.79 14.89
C GLY A 99 -6.58 -6.08 14.92
N SER A 100 -7.12 -7.21 14.45
CA SER A 100 -6.47 -8.53 14.47
C SER A 100 -5.41 -8.74 13.38
N CYS A 101 -5.36 -7.86 12.38
CA CYS A 101 -4.38 -7.91 11.31
C CYS A 101 -3.10 -7.18 11.73
N LEU A 102 -1.97 -7.88 11.64
CA LEU A 102 -0.65 -7.34 11.93
C LEU A 102 0.06 -6.85 10.66
N SER A 103 1.09 -6.02 10.84
CA SER A 103 2.03 -5.73 9.76
C SER A 103 2.63 -7.04 9.24
N LEU A 104 2.76 -7.18 7.92
CA LEU A 104 3.27 -8.39 7.26
C LEU A 104 4.78 -8.61 7.44
N THR A 105 5.49 -7.69 8.10
CA THR A 105 6.84 -7.95 8.57
C THR A 105 6.80 -9.12 9.56
N PRO A 106 7.71 -10.11 9.46
CA PRO A 106 7.79 -11.18 10.46
C PRO A 106 7.91 -10.54 11.85
N ASN A 107 6.86 -10.67 12.67
CA ASN A 107 6.97 -10.41 14.08
C ASN A 107 7.19 -11.78 14.74
N PHE A 108 8.33 -11.94 15.39
CA PHE A 108 8.62 -13.17 16.15
C PHE A 108 7.80 -13.26 17.44
N THR A 109 7.08 -12.20 17.78
CA THR A 109 6.19 -12.14 18.95
C THR A 109 5.08 -13.20 18.89
N ALA A 110 4.64 -13.62 17.70
CA ALA A 110 3.66 -14.71 17.56
C ALA A 110 4.29 -16.12 17.55
N ILE A 111 5.63 -16.24 17.58
CA ILE A 111 6.34 -17.53 17.50
C ILE A 111 6.66 -18.10 18.90
N ASP A 112 6.62 -17.30 19.97
CA ASP A 112 7.01 -17.77 21.32
C ASP A 112 5.90 -18.46 22.12
N GLY A 113 4.69 -18.60 21.56
CA GLY A 113 3.67 -19.50 22.08
C GLY A 113 2.92 -19.00 23.32
N THR A 114 3.03 -17.73 23.72
CA THR A 114 2.04 -17.13 24.65
C THR A 114 0.94 -16.45 23.85
N ILE A 115 -0.09 -17.24 23.51
CA ILE A 115 -1.44 -16.72 23.27
C ILE A 115 -1.98 -16.27 24.63
N ASP A 116 -2.28 -14.99 24.77
CA ASP A 116 -3.13 -14.45 25.85
C ASP A 116 -4.52 -14.16 25.25
#